data_AF-A0A0D3I614-F1
#
_entry.id   AF-A0A0D3I614-F1
#
_cell.length_a   1.000
_cell.length_b   1.000
_cell.length_c   1.000
_cell.angle_alpha   90.00
_cell.angle_beta   90.00
_cell.angle_gamma   90.00
#
_symmetry.space_group_name_H-M   'P 1'
#
loop_
_entity.id
_entity.type
_entity.pdbx_description
1 polymer ?
#
loop_
_entity_poly.entity_id
_entity_poly.type
_entity_poly.pdbx_seq_one_letter_code
_entity_poly.pdbx_strand_id
1 'polypeptide(L)'
;MCRLGGRMAASGAAVASGTLPDMLRRMDSSAKRELMADPQNEALYPNQESRESFGHYVECQPDPLPQPYLVAASASMCGELGLSAEEAKEDGFVRLFSGDLRDATLRAIATPYAVSVFGSPIWAPDPFGRGNGYGDGRAVSLGEVECGGGSRWELQLKGAGTTPFSRGGDGRAVLRSSVREYLVSEAMHHLGIPTTRALSLVASSTQRVRRMWYKEGDRGGRDHPPDTLVTERCAITCRAAPSFLRVGHLELHSRRASRPADRDGEHDPEPTAAEARRMLLQLFDAAVRREFAAEVDG
;
A
#
# COMPACT_ATOMS: atom_id res chain seq x y z
N MET A 1 -15.41 29.73 18.88
CA MET A 1 -14.49 28.82 19.58
C MET A 1 -15.13 27.43 19.63
N CYS A 2 -14.96 26.64 18.56
CA CYS A 2 -15.40 25.25 18.53
C CYS A 2 -14.35 24.41 19.26
N ARG A 3 -14.74 23.76 20.36
CA ARG A 3 -13.88 22.79 21.05
C ARG A 3 -13.70 21.59 20.11
N LEU A 4 -12.50 21.45 19.54
CA LEU A 4 -12.02 20.18 19.02
C LEU A 4 -12.01 19.21 20.20
N GLY A 5 -13.07 18.40 20.31
CA GLY A 5 -13.16 17.32 21.27
C GLY A 5 -11.96 16.40 21.07
N GLY A 6 -11.15 16.26 22.10
CA GLY A 6 -10.04 15.32 22.10
C GLY A 6 -10.58 13.94 21.75
N ARG A 7 -10.03 13.34 20.68
CA ARG A 7 -10.18 11.90 20.46
C ARG A 7 -9.68 11.23 21.73
N MET A 8 -10.61 10.55 22.39
CA MET A 8 -10.34 9.77 23.59
C MET A 8 -9.09 8.92 23.35
N ALA A 9 -8.18 8.94 24.32
CA ALA A 9 -7.30 7.80 24.53
C ALA A 9 -8.22 6.59 24.73
N ALA A 10 -8.39 5.79 23.68
CA ALA A 10 -8.99 4.49 23.82
C ALA A 10 -8.02 3.68 24.67
N SER A 11 -8.33 3.51 25.96
CA SER A 11 -7.79 2.40 26.72
C SER A 11 -8.38 1.12 26.12
N GLY A 12 -7.77 0.65 25.03
CA GLY A 12 -8.12 -0.61 24.42
C GLY A 12 -7.83 -1.72 25.42
N ALA A 13 -8.85 -2.53 25.73
CA ALA A 13 -8.62 -3.81 26.39
C ALA A 13 -7.55 -4.55 25.58
N ALA A 14 -6.45 -4.92 26.23
CA ALA A 14 -5.35 -5.59 25.57
C ALA A 14 -5.88 -6.84 24.85
N VAL A 15 -5.76 -6.87 23.52
CA VAL A 15 -5.93 -8.11 22.76
C VAL A 15 -4.98 -9.11 23.39
N ALA A 16 -5.48 -10.29 23.79
CA ALA A 16 -4.64 -11.34 24.33
C ALA A 16 -3.44 -11.55 23.39
N SER A 17 -2.22 -11.51 23.91
CA SER A 17 -1.00 -11.64 23.11
C SER A 17 -1.04 -12.99 22.38
N GLY A 18 -1.21 -12.96 21.07
CA GLY A 18 -1.30 -14.12 20.20
C GLY A 18 -0.07 -14.30 19.32
N THR A 19 -0.14 -15.33 18.50
CA THR A 19 0.89 -15.73 17.54
C THR A 19 0.59 -15.18 16.15
N LEU A 20 1.57 -15.23 15.24
CA LEU A 20 1.36 -14.84 13.85
C LEU A 20 0.23 -15.63 13.16
N PRO A 21 0.11 -16.96 13.32
CA PRO A 21 -1.06 -17.72 12.85
C PRO A 21 -2.40 -17.19 13.36
N ASP A 22 -2.47 -16.69 14.60
CA ASP A 22 -3.71 -16.14 15.17
C ASP A 22 -4.08 -14.81 14.52
N MET A 23 -3.09 -13.97 14.20
CA MET A 23 -3.29 -12.75 13.41
C MET A 23 -3.74 -13.09 11.99
N LEU A 24 -3.10 -14.06 11.33
CA LEU A 24 -3.46 -14.48 9.96
C LEU A 24 -4.90 -15.02 9.88
N ARG A 25 -5.40 -15.71 10.91
CA ARG A 25 -6.80 -16.16 10.94
C ARG A 25 -7.82 -15.02 11.07
N ARG A 26 -7.39 -13.84 11.55
CA ARG A 26 -8.19 -12.61 11.60
C ARG A 26 -7.97 -11.71 10.39
N MET A 27 -7.14 -12.15 9.43
CA MET A 27 -6.98 -11.40 8.20
C MET A 27 -8.21 -11.52 7.33
N ASP A 28 -8.60 -10.38 6.80
CA ASP A 28 -9.74 -10.21 5.94
C ASP A 28 -9.36 -9.33 4.73
N SER A 29 -10.21 -9.30 3.70
CA SER A 29 -10.04 -8.38 2.58
C SER A 29 -11.37 -7.84 2.12
N SER A 30 -11.83 -6.77 2.79
CA SER A 30 -13.09 -6.11 2.44
C SER A 30 -13.08 -5.59 1.00
N ALA A 31 -11.94 -5.04 0.55
CA ALA A 31 -11.76 -4.61 -0.83
C ALA A 31 -12.08 -5.70 -1.86
N LYS A 32 -11.72 -6.96 -1.61
CA LYS A 32 -11.99 -8.05 -2.55
C LYS A 32 -13.44 -8.54 -2.55
N ARG A 33 -14.16 -8.35 -1.44
CA ARG A 33 -15.60 -8.66 -1.38
C ARG A 33 -16.44 -7.58 -2.03
N GLU A 34 -16.01 -6.33 -1.85
CA GLU A 34 -16.84 -5.16 -2.13
C GLU A 34 -16.49 -4.46 -3.43
N LEU A 35 -15.29 -4.67 -3.97
CA LEU A 35 -14.82 -4.02 -5.17
C LEU A 35 -14.55 -5.04 -6.28
N MET A 36 -14.57 -4.57 -7.51
CA MET A 36 -14.26 -5.38 -8.69
C MET A 36 -12.75 -5.50 -8.93
N ALA A 37 -12.28 -6.73 -9.06
CA ALA A 37 -10.94 -7.04 -9.57
C ALA A 37 -10.79 -6.56 -11.03
N ASP A 38 -9.54 -6.42 -11.45
CA ASP A 38 -9.20 -6.21 -12.84
C ASP A 38 -9.69 -7.36 -13.74
N PRO A 39 -10.25 -7.09 -14.94
CA PRO A 39 -10.73 -8.15 -15.83
C PRO A 39 -9.66 -9.18 -16.23
N GLN A 40 -8.38 -8.77 -16.27
CA GLN A 40 -7.27 -9.65 -16.62
C GLN A 40 -6.54 -10.20 -15.39
N ASN A 41 -7.10 -10.03 -14.19
CA ASN A 41 -6.48 -10.41 -12.91
C ASN A 41 -5.93 -11.83 -12.89
N GLU A 42 -6.78 -12.82 -13.23
CA GLU A 42 -6.38 -14.23 -13.19
C GLU A 42 -5.48 -14.63 -14.36
N ALA A 43 -5.83 -14.18 -15.56
CA ALA A 43 -5.11 -14.55 -16.78
C ALA A 43 -3.64 -14.08 -16.77
N LEU A 44 -3.36 -12.98 -16.05
CA LEU A 44 -2.03 -12.37 -15.98
C LEU A 44 -1.38 -12.50 -14.60
N TYR A 45 -1.93 -13.30 -13.69
CA TYR A 45 -1.28 -13.62 -12.42
C TYR A 45 0.11 -14.24 -12.70
N PRO A 46 1.22 -13.77 -12.08
CA PRO A 46 1.32 -13.04 -10.80
C PRO A 46 1.16 -11.51 -10.86
N ASN A 47 0.80 -10.94 -12.02
CA ASN A 47 0.61 -9.51 -12.25
C ASN A 47 1.85 -8.66 -11.92
N GLN A 48 3.02 -9.07 -12.42
CA GLN A 48 4.30 -8.40 -12.15
C GLN A 48 4.82 -7.52 -13.30
N GLU A 49 4.10 -7.47 -14.42
CA GLU A 49 4.45 -6.68 -15.61
C GLU A 49 3.59 -5.41 -15.70
N SER A 50 4.22 -4.30 -16.08
CA SER A 50 3.53 -3.00 -16.21
C SER A 50 2.49 -3.03 -17.32
N ARG A 51 1.24 -2.70 -16.99
CA ARG A 51 0.10 -2.67 -17.91
C ARG A 51 -1.00 -1.76 -17.38
N GLU A 52 -1.93 -1.43 -18.25
CA GLU A 52 -3.18 -0.81 -17.84
C GLU A 52 -4.02 -1.79 -17.00
N SER A 53 -4.76 -1.23 -16.05
CA SER A 53 -5.73 -1.97 -15.25
C SER A 53 -7.03 -1.21 -15.19
N PHE A 54 -8.12 -1.95 -15.32
CA PHE A 54 -9.47 -1.44 -15.43
C PHE A 54 -10.35 -1.75 -14.23
N GLY A 55 -9.90 -2.59 -13.30
CA GLY A 55 -10.56 -2.85 -12.02
C GLY A 55 -10.24 -1.80 -10.94
N HIS A 56 -10.75 -2.04 -9.73
CA HIS A 56 -10.36 -1.29 -8.53
C HIS A 56 -9.06 -1.82 -7.91
N TYR A 57 -8.71 -3.08 -8.19
CA TYR A 57 -7.50 -3.71 -7.70
C TYR A 57 -7.02 -4.80 -8.66
N VAL A 58 -5.75 -5.17 -8.52
CA VAL A 58 -5.12 -6.32 -9.15
C VAL A 58 -4.44 -7.15 -8.08
N GLU A 59 -4.70 -8.45 -8.02
CA GLU A 59 -3.98 -9.38 -7.17
C GLU A 59 -2.58 -9.61 -7.70
N CYS A 60 -1.59 -9.27 -6.88
CA CYS A 60 -0.18 -9.31 -7.26
C CYS A 60 0.58 -10.23 -6.31
N GLN A 61 1.42 -11.10 -6.85
CA GLN A 61 2.35 -11.87 -6.02
C GLN A 61 3.53 -10.98 -5.63
N PRO A 62 3.80 -10.79 -4.32
CA PRO A 62 5.03 -10.12 -3.90
C PRO A 62 6.26 -10.89 -4.38
N ASP A 63 7.36 -10.17 -4.62
CA ASP A 63 8.68 -10.73 -4.87
C ASP A 63 9.48 -10.68 -3.55
N PRO A 64 9.67 -11.82 -2.85
CA PRO A 64 10.28 -11.83 -1.52
C PRO A 64 11.72 -11.29 -1.52
N LEU A 65 12.15 -10.71 -0.40
CA LEU A 65 13.58 -10.40 -0.22
C LEU A 65 14.37 -11.68 0.03
N PRO A 66 15.49 -11.93 -0.69
CA PRO A 66 16.36 -13.05 -0.37
C PRO A 66 17.16 -12.76 0.90
N GLN A 67 17.41 -13.79 1.72
CA GLN A 67 18.12 -13.68 2.99
C GLN A 67 17.65 -12.48 3.84
N PRO A 68 16.35 -12.44 4.18
CA PRO A 68 15.77 -11.32 4.91
C PRO A 68 16.23 -11.33 6.37
N TYR A 69 16.41 -10.14 6.96
CA TYR A 69 16.58 -9.95 8.39
C TYR A 69 15.76 -8.77 8.88
N LEU A 70 15.28 -8.86 10.12
CA LEU A 70 14.55 -7.79 10.76
C LEU A 70 15.50 -6.64 11.12
N VAL A 71 15.16 -5.42 10.67
CA VAL A 71 15.85 -4.19 11.09
C VAL A 71 15.14 -3.58 12.29
N ALA A 72 13.80 -3.52 12.25
CA ALA A 72 12.97 -3.00 13.33
C ALA A 72 11.53 -3.53 13.24
N ALA A 73 10.87 -3.63 14.38
CA ALA A 73 9.43 -3.86 14.50
C ALA A 73 8.84 -2.93 15.57
N SER A 74 7.66 -2.38 15.32
CA SER A 74 7.01 -1.47 16.26
C SER A 74 6.26 -2.29 17.29
N ALA A 75 6.76 -2.31 18.53
CA ALA A 75 6.12 -3.06 19.61
C ALA A 75 4.68 -2.59 19.87
N SER A 76 4.39 -1.29 19.74
CA SER A 76 3.02 -0.78 19.89
C SER A 76 2.12 -1.21 18.74
N MET A 77 2.60 -1.18 17.50
CA MET A 77 1.83 -1.68 16.36
C MET A 77 1.63 -3.21 16.40
N CYS A 78 2.64 -3.97 16.85
CA CYS A 78 2.48 -5.41 17.11
C CYS A 78 1.37 -5.64 18.14
N GLY A 79 1.36 -4.89 19.25
CA GLY A 79 0.33 -4.98 20.28
C GLY A 79 -1.08 -4.68 19.76
N GLU A 80 -1.24 -3.66 18.92
CA GLU A 80 -2.51 -3.37 18.22
C GLU A 80 -3.00 -4.55 17.39
N LEU A 81 -2.09 -5.25 16.71
CA LEU A 81 -2.39 -6.45 15.94
C LEU A 81 -2.51 -7.71 16.81
N GLY A 82 -2.40 -7.62 18.14
CA GLY A 82 -2.43 -8.76 19.05
C GLY A 82 -1.20 -9.67 18.94
N LEU A 83 -0.07 -9.16 18.46
CA LEU A 83 1.21 -9.87 18.39
C LEU A 83 2.11 -9.50 19.57
N SER A 84 2.83 -10.48 20.11
CA SER A 84 3.86 -10.22 21.11
C SER A 84 5.12 -9.61 20.48
N ALA A 85 5.94 -8.94 21.29
CA ALA A 85 7.23 -8.42 20.82
C ALA A 85 8.25 -9.52 20.46
N GLU A 86 8.09 -10.72 21.03
CA GLU A 86 8.93 -11.88 20.71
C GLU A 86 8.51 -12.50 19.37
N GLU A 87 7.20 -12.57 19.09
CA GLU A 87 6.68 -13.06 17.81
C GLU A 87 7.26 -12.29 16.61
N ALA A 88 7.50 -10.99 16.77
CA ALA A 88 8.10 -10.15 15.73
C ALA A 88 9.54 -10.56 15.35
N LYS A 89 10.22 -11.33 16.19
CA LYS A 89 11.59 -11.82 15.97
C LYS A 89 11.63 -13.22 15.35
N GLU A 90 10.51 -13.93 15.33
CA GLU A 90 10.42 -15.28 14.80
C GLU A 90 10.56 -15.30 13.27
N ASP A 91 11.13 -16.39 12.76
CA ASP A 91 11.41 -16.55 11.33
C ASP A 91 10.14 -16.42 10.47
N GLY A 92 8.99 -16.88 10.98
CA GLY A 92 7.70 -16.76 10.30
C GLY A 92 7.29 -15.30 10.06
N PHE A 93 7.51 -14.43 11.05
CA PHE A 93 7.23 -13.00 10.95
C PHE A 93 8.15 -12.34 9.91
N VAL A 94 9.46 -12.57 10.02
CA VAL A 94 10.44 -12.00 9.10
C VAL A 94 10.16 -12.44 7.66
N ARG A 95 9.81 -13.72 7.46
CA ARG A 95 9.45 -14.25 6.14
C ARG A 95 8.20 -13.58 5.59
N LEU A 96 7.09 -13.55 6.32
CA LEU A 96 5.85 -12.94 5.86
C LEU A 96 6.05 -11.48 5.44
N PHE A 97 6.67 -10.67 6.32
CA PHE A 97 6.87 -9.24 6.07
C PHE A 97 8.05 -8.93 5.15
N SER A 98 8.83 -9.94 4.75
CA SER A 98 9.74 -9.87 3.60
C SER A 98 9.08 -10.13 2.25
N GLY A 99 7.76 -10.38 2.23
CA GLY A 99 6.98 -10.67 1.02
C GLY A 99 6.81 -12.16 0.72
N ASP A 100 7.32 -13.06 1.56
CA ASP A 100 7.15 -14.51 1.37
C ASP A 100 5.78 -14.96 1.90
N LEU A 101 4.80 -15.05 0.99
CA LEU A 101 3.42 -15.46 1.32
C LEU A 101 3.18 -16.97 1.19
N ARG A 102 4.19 -17.81 0.99
CA ARG A 102 4.00 -19.25 0.68
C ARG A 102 3.22 -20.02 1.75
N ASP A 103 3.35 -19.62 3.01
CA ASP A 103 2.66 -20.26 4.15
C ASP A 103 1.41 -19.50 4.60
N ALA A 104 1.01 -18.48 3.84
CA ALA A 104 -0.18 -17.70 4.10
C ALA A 104 -1.18 -17.88 2.95
N THR A 105 -2.43 -18.15 3.26
CA THR A 105 -3.52 -18.16 2.26
C THR A 105 -3.96 -16.73 1.93
N LEU A 106 -3.00 -15.90 1.50
CA LEU A 106 -3.19 -14.50 1.17
C LEU A 106 -2.86 -14.27 -0.31
N ARG A 107 -3.74 -13.56 -1.02
CA ARG A 107 -3.40 -12.94 -2.30
C ARG A 107 -3.31 -11.44 -2.09
N ALA A 108 -2.12 -10.86 -2.16
CA ALA A 108 -1.97 -9.42 -1.96
C ALA A 108 -2.58 -8.65 -3.14
N ILE A 109 -3.00 -7.41 -2.94
CA ILE A 109 -3.56 -6.55 -4.00
C ILE A 109 -2.76 -5.26 -4.18
N ALA A 110 -2.65 -4.80 -5.42
CA ALA A 110 -2.21 -3.45 -5.76
C ALA A 110 -3.37 -2.70 -6.39
N THR A 111 -3.48 -1.41 -6.12
CA THR A 111 -4.59 -0.58 -6.63
C THR A 111 -4.10 0.45 -7.66
N PRO A 112 -4.86 0.70 -8.74
CA PRO A 112 -4.62 1.84 -9.61
C PRO A 112 -5.19 3.11 -8.98
N TYR A 113 -4.52 4.23 -9.20
CA TYR A 113 -5.03 5.56 -8.87
C TYR A 113 -4.43 6.60 -9.81
N ALA A 114 -5.12 7.73 -9.97
CA ALA A 114 -4.65 8.89 -10.70
C ALA A 114 -3.76 9.76 -9.81
N VAL A 115 -2.95 10.61 -10.42
CA VAL A 115 -2.15 11.59 -9.71
C VAL A 115 -2.26 12.95 -10.39
N SER A 116 -2.24 13.99 -9.57
CA SER A 116 -2.11 15.38 -9.97
C SER A 116 -0.90 15.96 -9.25
N VAL A 117 0.11 16.39 -10.01
CA VAL A 117 1.40 16.86 -9.47
C VAL A 117 1.47 18.37 -9.66
N PHE A 118 1.67 19.12 -8.58
CA PHE A 118 1.65 20.59 -8.57
C PHE A 118 0.38 21.20 -9.21
N GLY A 119 -0.78 20.59 -8.97
CA GLY A 119 -2.08 21.04 -9.50
C GLY A 119 -2.39 20.58 -10.92
N SER A 120 -1.44 19.93 -11.60
CA SER A 120 -1.62 19.46 -12.97
C SER A 120 -1.95 17.97 -13.02
N PRO A 121 -3.07 17.55 -13.65
CA PRO A 121 -3.42 16.15 -13.79
C PRO A 121 -2.44 15.42 -14.72
N ILE A 122 -1.95 14.26 -14.27
CA ILE A 122 -1.12 13.37 -15.09
C ILE A 122 -2.03 12.32 -15.73
N TRP A 123 -2.20 12.39 -17.05
CA TRP A 123 -3.07 11.50 -17.83
C TRP A 123 -2.37 10.23 -18.33
N ALA A 124 -1.08 10.34 -18.64
CA ALA A 124 -0.22 9.24 -19.07
C ALA A 124 0.96 9.10 -18.09
N PRO A 125 0.75 8.47 -16.92
CA PRO A 125 1.78 8.38 -15.88
C PRO A 125 2.88 7.35 -16.20
N ASP A 126 2.63 6.38 -17.09
CA ASP A 126 3.67 5.48 -17.60
C ASP A 126 4.39 6.14 -18.79
N PRO A 127 5.70 6.45 -18.68
CA PRO A 127 6.47 7.05 -19.78
C PRO A 127 6.62 6.14 -21.01
N PHE A 128 6.29 4.87 -20.89
CA PHE A 128 6.32 3.88 -21.98
C PHE A 128 4.95 3.61 -22.58
N GLY A 129 3.90 4.35 -22.16
CA GLY A 129 2.56 4.25 -22.76
C GLY A 129 1.81 2.94 -22.48
N ARG A 130 2.20 2.16 -21.47
CA ARG A 130 1.58 0.85 -21.16
C ARG A 130 0.29 0.93 -20.35
N GLY A 131 -0.07 2.11 -19.83
CA GLY A 131 -1.32 2.29 -19.10
C GLY A 131 -1.50 3.68 -18.49
N ASN A 132 -2.72 3.98 -18.06
CA ASN A 132 -3.13 5.31 -17.56
C ASN A 132 -3.22 5.43 -16.02
N GLY A 133 -2.99 4.33 -15.28
CA GLY A 133 -2.96 4.33 -13.82
C GLY A 133 -1.57 4.64 -13.27
N TYR A 134 -1.44 5.55 -12.29
CA TYR A 134 -0.19 5.70 -11.54
C TYR A 134 0.02 4.51 -10.60
N GLY A 135 -0.96 4.27 -9.72
CA GLY A 135 -1.11 3.03 -8.96
C GLY A 135 0.00 2.68 -7.95
N ASP A 136 -0.21 1.57 -7.23
CA ASP A 136 0.74 1.05 -6.24
C ASP A 136 1.94 0.38 -6.92
N GLY A 137 2.82 1.17 -7.52
CA GLY A 137 3.93 0.67 -8.36
C GLY A 137 5.07 -0.05 -7.65
N ARG A 138 5.04 -0.13 -6.32
CA ARG A 138 6.00 -0.89 -5.50
C ARG A 138 5.38 -1.29 -4.16
N ALA A 139 4.07 -1.40 -4.12
CA ALA A 139 3.36 -1.70 -2.89
C ALA A 139 2.24 -2.69 -3.17
N VAL A 140 1.99 -3.56 -2.20
CA VAL A 140 0.89 -4.52 -2.23
C VAL A 140 0.28 -4.61 -0.84
N SER A 141 -1.04 -4.58 -0.77
CA SER A 141 -1.83 -4.76 0.45
C SER A 141 -2.06 -6.24 0.69
N LEU A 142 -1.69 -6.74 1.87
CA LEU A 142 -1.89 -8.13 2.26
C LEU A 142 -3.35 -8.41 2.65
N GLY A 143 -4.08 -7.37 3.04
CA GLY A 143 -5.40 -7.44 3.65
C GLY A 143 -5.48 -6.60 4.91
N GLU A 144 -6.60 -6.77 5.60
CA GLU A 144 -6.99 -6.07 6.82
C GLU A 144 -6.92 -7.04 8.00
N VAL A 145 -6.48 -6.58 9.16
CA VAL A 145 -6.56 -7.34 10.41
C VAL A 145 -7.61 -6.68 11.28
N GLU A 146 -8.65 -7.43 11.65
CA GLU A 146 -9.60 -7.00 12.67
C GLU A 146 -8.99 -7.17 14.06
N CYS A 147 -8.98 -6.08 14.83
CA CYS A 147 -8.33 -5.98 16.13
C CYS A 147 -9.37 -5.78 17.24
N GLY A 148 -8.93 -5.94 18.49
CA GLY A 148 -9.81 -5.76 19.66
C GLY A 148 -10.40 -4.35 19.70
N GLY A 149 -11.66 -4.25 20.14
CA GLY A 149 -12.37 -2.96 20.23
C GLY A 149 -12.93 -2.44 18.90
N GLY A 150 -12.95 -3.27 17.84
CA GLY A 150 -13.55 -2.92 16.54
C GLY A 150 -12.61 -2.16 15.60
N SER A 151 -11.36 -1.92 16.02
CA SER A 151 -10.33 -1.32 15.16
C SER A 151 -9.92 -2.27 14.04
N ARG A 152 -9.59 -1.72 12.88
CA ARG A 152 -9.15 -2.46 11.69
C ARG A 152 -7.90 -1.83 11.10
N TRP A 153 -6.93 -2.67 10.73
CA TRP A 153 -5.67 -2.22 10.13
C TRP A 153 -5.40 -2.94 8.82
N GLU A 154 -5.34 -2.20 7.71
CA GLU A 154 -4.80 -2.68 6.46
C GLU A 154 -3.28 -2.71 6.51
N LEU A 155 -2.68 -3.84 6.09
CA LEU A 155 -1.24 -4.05 6.07
C LEU A 155 -0.73 -3.98 4.63
N GLN A 156 0.13 -3.01 4.33
CA GLN A 156 0.68 -2.79 2.99
C GLN A 156 2.21 -2.91 2.98
N LEU A 157 2.74 -3.89 2.25
CA LEU A 157 4.18 -4.06 2.04
C LEU A 157 4.66 -3.07 0.97
N LYS A 158 5.64 -2.24 1.31
CA LYS A 158 6.27 -1.28 0.39
C LYS A 158 7.70 -1.72 0.06
N GLY A 159 7.99 -1.91 -1.23
CA GLY A 159 9.23 -2.49 -1.75
C GLY A 159 9.11 -3.96 -2.13
N ALA A 160 7.88 -4.46 -2.20
CA ALA A 160 7.54 -5.89 -2.33
C ALA A 160 7.60 -6.42 -3.76
N GLY A 161 8.32 -5.75 -4.67
CA GLY A 161 8.43 -6.15 -6.07
C GLY A 161 7.53 -5.35 -7.00
N THR A 162 7.54 -5.74 -8.26
CA THR A 162 6.81 -5.06 -9.32
C THR A 162 5.32 -5.41 -9.29
N THR A 163 4.53 -4.48 -9.80
CA THR A 163 3.08 -4.59 -10.01
C THR A 163 2.78 -4.02 -11.41
N PRO A 164 1.52 -4.07 -11.89
CA PRO A 164 1.14 -3.41 -13.13
C PRO A 164 1.43 -1.92 -13.16
N PHE A 165 1.63 -1.33 -11.98
CA PHE A 165 1.77 0.10 -11.75
C PHE A 165 3.22 0.55 -11.57
N SER A 166 4.20 -0.34 -11.77
CA SER A 166 5.61 -0.04 -11.56
C SER A 166 6.21 0.94 -12.57
N ARG A 167 5.61 1.07 -13.77
CA ARG A 167 5.95 2.08 -14.79
C ARG A 167 7.43 2.06 -15.18
N GLY A 168 7.99 0.85 -15.30
CA GLY A 168 9.42 0.63 -15.59
C GLY A 168 10.35 0.73 -14.38
N GLY A 169 9.82 1.01 -13.18
CA GLY A 169 10.53 0.86 -11.92
C GLY A 169 10.72 -0.61 -11.53
N ASP A 170 11.71 -0.88 -10.69
CA ASP A 170 12.06 -2.23 -10.21
C ASP A 170 11.17 -2.75 -9.07
N GLY A 171 10.17 -1.98 -8.64
CA GLY A 171 9.28 -2.37 -7.54
C GLY A 171 9.95 -2.43 -6.15
N ARG A 172 11.23 -2.05 -6.02
CA ARG A 172 12.00 -2.16 -4.77
C ARG A 172 12.08 -0.83 -4.01
N ALA A 173 12.06 -0.93 -2.68
CA ALA A 173 12.48 0.15 -1.79
C ALA A 173 13.89 -0.15 -1.26
N VAL A 174 14.61 0.90 -0.87
CA VAL A 174 15.97 0.78 -0.32
C VAL A 174 15.96 1.04 1.18
N LEU A 175 16.94 0.49 1.88
CA LEU A 175 17.02 0.57 3.34
C LEU A 175 16.97 2.02 3.85
N ARG A 176 17.72 2.96 3.24
CA ARG A 176 17.76 4.35 3.74
C ARG A 176 16.40 5.04 3.71
N SER A 177 15.61 4.85 2.65
CA SER A 177 14.30 5.49 2.53
C SER A 177 13.30 4.83 3.48
N SER A 178 13.44 3.52 3.64
CA SER A 178 12.57 2.70 4.47
C SER A 178 12.79 2.98 5.97
N VAL A 179 14.04 3.18 6.41
CA VAL A 179 14.37 3.63 7.77
C VAL A 179 13.71 4.98 8.08
N ARG A 180 13.82 5.96 7.17
CA ARG A 180 13.23 7.29 7.35
C ARG A 180 11.71 7.23 7.47
N GLU A 181 11.07 6.45 6.62
CA GLU A 181 9.62 6.26 6.64
C GLU A 181 9.16 5.58 7.93
N TYR A 182 9.82 4.51 8.35
CA TYR A 182 9.55 3.82 9.60
C TYR A 182 9.64 4.78 10.80
N LEU A 183 10.76 5.50 10.92
CA LEU A 183 11.01 6.43 12.04
C LEU A 183 9.99 7.56 12.08
N VAL A 184 9.70 8.21 10.95
CA VAL A 184 8.78 9.35 10.91
C VAL A 184 7.34 8.91 11.17
N SER A 185 6.92 7.75 10.63
CA SER A 185 5.58 7.19 10.86
C SER A 185 5.33 6.98 12.35
N GLU A 186 6.24 6.32 13.04
CA GLU A 186 6.08 6.03 14.46
C GLU A 186 6.31 7.27 15.33
N ALA A 187 7.24 8.17 14.97
CA ALA A 187 7.42 9.42 15.68
C ALA A 187 6.16 10.30 15.62
N MET A 188 5.55 10.46 14.44
CA MET A 188 4.31 11.22 14.29
C MET A 188 3.17 10.63 15.13
N HIS A 189 3.03 9.30 15.15
CA HIS A 189 2.01 8.65 15.96
C HIS A 189 2.19 8.94 17.46
N HIS A 190 3.41 8.79 18.00
CA HIS A 190 3.68 9.06 19.41
C HIS A 190 3.63 10.56 19.78
N LEU A 191 3.71 11.45 18.77
CA LEU A 191 3.41 12.88 18.93
C LEU A 191 1.91 13.19 18.88
N GLY A 192 1.05 12.19 18.69
CA GLY A 192 -0.41 12.36 18.58
C GLY A 192 -0.86 12.92 17.23
N ILE A 193 0.00 12.88 16.21
CA ILE A 193 -0.33 13.37 14.86
C ILE A 193 -0.86 12.20 14.02
N PRO A 194 -2.05 12.34 13.39
CA PRO A 194 -2.59 11.32 12.50
C PRO A 194 -1.61 10.98 11.37
N THR A 195 -1.32 9.69 11.22
CA THR A 195 -0.31 9.19 10.28
C THR A 195 -0.54 7.71 9.98
N THR A 196 0.00 7.23 8.86
CA THR A 196 0.18 5.79 8.65
C THR A 196 1.21 5.27 9.66
N ARG A 197 1.00 4.07 10.17
CA ARG A 197 1.90 3.38 11.10
C ARG A 197 2.91 2.52 10.35
N ALA A 198 4.01 2.17 11.00
CA ALA A 198 4.97 1.20 10.49
C ALA A 198 5.01 -0.01 11.43
N LEU A 199 4.60 -1.18 10.93
CA LEU A 199 4.64 -2.44 11.69
C LEU A 199 6.06 -2.99 11.74
N SER A 200 6.72 -3.13 10.58
CA SER A 200 8.03 -3.74 10.49
C SER A 200 8.87 -3.16 9.35
N LEU A 201 10.19 -3.30 9.50
CA LEU A 201 11.19 -3.02 8.48
C LEU A 201 12.10 -4.24 8.36
N VAL A 202 12.03 -4.88 7.19
CA VAL A 202 12.84 -6.05 6.85
C VAL A 202 13.79 -5.68 5.71
N ALA A 203 15.04 -6.10 5.79
CA ALA A 203 16.05 -5.83 4.77
C ALA A 203 16.67 -7.11 4.22
N SER A 204 17.17 -7.06 2.99
CA SER A 204 17.96 -8.15 2.42
C SER A 204 19.45 -7.95 2.74
N SER A 205 20.14 -9.02 3.12
CA SER A 205 21.60 -9.00 3.24
C SER A 205 22.31 -9.01 1.88
N THR A 206 21.69 -9.59 0.85
CA THR A 206 22.31 -9.86 -0.46
C THR A 206 21.76 -9.00 -1.60
N GLN A 207 20.46 -8.71 -1.61
CA GLN A 207 19.84 -7.98 -2.71
C GLN A 207 20.11 -6.48 -2.63
N ARG A 208 20.58 -5.93 -3.74
CA ARG A 208 20.93 -4.52 -3.87
C ARG A 208 20.43 -3.95 -5.18
N VAL A 209 20.12 -2.67 -5.18
CA VAL A 209 19.67 -1.91 -6.35
C VAL A 209 20.39 -0.57 -6.41
N ARG A 210 20.49 -0.01 -7.62
CA ARG A 210 21.07 1.33 -7.83
C ARG A 210 20.00 2.39 -7.65
N ARG A 211 20.31 3.47 -6.94
CA ARG A 211 19.44 4.63 -6.76
C ARG A 211 20.20 5.92 -6.97
N MET A 212 19.48 6.93 -7.45
CA MET A 212 20.01 8.27 -7.57
C MET A 212 20.33 8.84 -6.18
N TRP A 213 21.45 9.56 -6.11
CA TRP A 213 21.99 10.22 -4.92
C TRP A 213 22.75 11.49 -5.31
N TYR A 214 23.13 12.28 -4.31
CA TYR A 214 23.91 13.50 -4.46
C TYR A 214 25.38 13.21 -4.24
N LYS A 215 26.28 13.84 -5.01
CA LYS A 215 27.72 13.76 -4.74
C LYS A 215 28.07 14.30 -3.35
N GLU A 216 29.18 13.78 -2.82
CA GLU A 216 29.71 14.23 -1.54
C GLU A 216 30.10 15.71 -1.59
N GLY A 217 29.69 16.48 -0.57
CA GLY A 217 29.89 17.94 -0.53
C GLY A 217 28.80 18.76 -1.23
N ASP A 218 27.88 18.13 -1.97
CA ASP A 218 26.69 18.80 -2.50
C ASP A 218 25.72 19.13 -1.35
N ARG A 219 25.54 20.44 -1.10
CA ARG A 219 24.65 20.95 -0.04
C ARG A 219 23.22 21.22 -0.52
N GLY A 220 22.87 20.83 -1.75
CA GLY A 220 21.51 20.92 -2.26
C GLY A 220 21.02 22.36 -2.35
N GLY A 221 21.51 23.10 -3.36
CA GLY A 221 20.79 24.29 -3.83
C GLY A 221 19.40 23.90 -4.35
N ARG A 222 18.46 24.87 -4.41
CA ARG A 222 17.05 24.63 -4.81
C ARG A 222 16.87 23.92 -6.17
N ASP A 223 17.90 23.92 -7.03
CA ASP A 223 17.83 23.46 -8.41
C ASP A 223 18.84 22.34 -8.78
N HIS A 224 19.49 21.68 -7.81
CA HIS A 224 20.41 20.58 -8.10
C HIS A 224 19.72 19.22 -7.98
N PRO A 225 19.48 18.48 -9.08
CA PRO A 225 18.97 17.12 -9.00
C PRO A 225 20.08 16.14 -8.55
N PRO A 226 19.72 14.97 -8.00
CA PRO A 226 20.65 13.88 -7.79
C PRO A 226 21.46 13.57 -9.06
N ASP A 227 22.77 13.39 -8.93
CA ASP A 227 23.71 13.33 -10.07
C ASP A 227 24.66 12.12 -10.01
N THR A 228 24.50 11.23 -9.05
CA THR A 228 25.25 9.97 -8.95
C THR A 228 24.35 8.78 -8.64
N LEU A 229 24.82 7.57 -8.97
CA LEU A 229 24.14 6.31 -8.65
C LEU A 229 24.90 5.58 -7.54
N VAL A 230 24.22 5.29 -6.44
CA VAL A 230 24.76 4.50 -5.33
C VAL A 230 24.04 3.16 -5.22
N THR A 231 24.78 2.14 -4.79
CA THR A 231 24.26 0.79 -4.60
C THR A 231 23.76 0.63 -3.17
N GLU A 232 22.50 0.27 -3.02
CA GLU A 232 21.83 0.20 -1.72
C GLU A 232 21.14 -1.13 -1.51
N ARG A 233 21.05 -1.56 -0.25
CA ARG A 233 20.30 -2.76 0.12
C ARG A 233 18.81 -2.57 -0.10
N CYS A 234 18.15 -3.57 -0.65
CA CYS A 234 16.70 -3.63 -0.72
C CYS A 234 16.11 -3.80 0.69
N ALA A 235 14.94 -3.20 0.91
CA ALA A 235 14.16 -3.33 2.12
C ALA A 235 12.67 -3.29 1.82
N ILE A 236 11.87 -3.88 2.71
CA ILE A 236 10.42 -3.81 2.73
C ILE A 236 9.98 -3.21 4.06
N THR A 237 9.14 -2.19 3.99
CA THR A 237 8.40 -1.69 5.16
C THR A 237 6.98 -2.22 5.10
N CYS A 238 6.53 -2.90 6.16
CA CYS A 238 5.10 -3.16 6.33
C CYS A 238 4.46 -1.93 6.99
N ARG A 239 3.61 -1.25 6.23
CA ARG A 239 2.83 -0.10 6.69
C ARG A 239 1.48 -0.58 7.19
N ALA A 240 0.94 0.10 8.19
CA ALA A 240 -0.41 -0.14 8.68
C ALA A 240 -1.22 1.15 8.67
N ALA A 241 -2.46 1.08 8.17
CA ALA A 241 -3.39 2.20 8.20
C ALA A 241 -4.83 1.67 8.28
N PRO A 242 -5.82 2.44 8.78
CA PRO A 242 -7.22 2.07 8.60
C PRO A 242 -7.57 1.84 7.12
N SER A 243 -6.89 2.57 6.24
CA SER A 243 -7.04 2.49 4.78
C SER A 243 -5.89 3.15 4.04
N PHE A 244 -5.60 2.62 2.85
CA PHE A 244 -4.71 3.26 1.87
C PHE A 244 -5.45 3.94 0.71
N LEU A 245 -6.76 4.17 0.86
CA LEU A 245 -7.53 4.99 -0.09
C LEU A 245 -6.95 6.41 -0.17
N ARG A 246 -7.09 7.00 -1.36
CA ARG A 246 -6.52 8.31 -1.74
C ARG A 246 -7.51 9.00 -2.65
N VAL A 247 -7.50 10.33 -2.67
CA VAL A 247 -8.27 11.14 -3.64
C VAL A 247 -8.01 10.68 -5.08
N GLY A 248 -6.77 10.27 -5.39
CA GLY A 248 -6.40 9.72 -6.70
C GLY A 248 -7.20 8.49 -7.13
N HIS A 249 -7.71 7.67 -6.20
CA HIS A 249 -8.55 6.52 -6.55
C HIS A 249 -9.89 7.00 -7.10
N LEU A 250 -10.55 7.93 -6.41
CA LEU A 250 -11.80 8.56 -6.86
C LEU A 250 -11.58 9.31 -8.19
N GLU A 251 -10.49 10.05 -8.28
CA GLU A 251 -10.13 10.81 -9.48
C GLU A 251 -9.97 9.90 -10.71
N LEU A 252 -9.31 8.74 -10.57
CA LEU A 252 -9.15 7.80 -11.69
C LEU A 252 -10.49 7.34 -12.26
N HIS A 253 -11.40 6.87 -11.40
CA HIS A 253 -12.71 6.39 -11.85
C HIS A 253 -13.59 7.54 -12.32
N SER A 254 -13.48 8.74 -11.74
CA SER A 254 -14.16 9.95 -12.23
C SER A 254 -13.69 10.35 -13.62
N ARG A 255 -12.39 10.28 -13.91
CA ARG A 255 -11.83 10.55 -15.24
C ARG A 255 -12.37 9.55 -16.27
N ARG A 256 -12.47 8.27 -15.93
CA ARG A 256 -13.05 7.22 -16.79
C ARG A 256 -14.55 7.43 -17.03
N ALA A 257 -15.30 7.77 -15.98
CA ALA A 257 -16.74 8.02 -16.04
C ALA A 257 -17.15 9.30 -16.79
N SER A 258 -16.20 10.22 -17.00
CA SER A 258 -16.42 11.50 -17.70
C SER A 258 -15.99 11.47 -19.17
N ARG A 259 -15.62 10.29 -19.69
CA ARG A 259 -15.22 10.15 -21.08
C ARG A 259 -16.41 10.36 -22.02
N PRO A 260 -16.20 10.97 -23.20
CA PRO A 260 -17.20 11.03 -24.24
C PRO A 260 -17.68 9.63 -24.66
N ALA A 261 -18.99 9.48 -24.87
CA ALA A 261 -19.64 8.19 -25.19
C ALA A 261 -19.22 7.62 -26.57
N ASP A 262 -18.68 8.44 -27.46
CA ASP A 262 -18.12 8.00 -28.74
C ASP A 262 -16.79 7.23 -28.59
N ARG A 263 -16.19 7.22 -27.39
CA ARG A 263 -15.00 6.43 -27.04
C ARG A 263 -15.30 5.19 -26.19
N ASP A 264 -16.57 4.89 -25.93
CA ASP A 264 -16.95 3.70 -25.17
C ASP A 264 -16.62 2.43 -25.99
N GLY A 265 -15.83 1.51 -25.40
CA GLY A 265 -15.51 0.23 -26.01
C GLY A 265 -14.46 0.26 -27.13
N GLU A 266 -13.68 1.35 -27.26
CA GLU A 266 -12.55 1.41 -28.21
C GLU A 266 -11.45 0.38 -27.89
N HIS A 267 -11.31 -0.04 -26.62
CA HIS A 267 -10.33 -1.03 -26.19
C HIS A 267 -10.99 -2.04 -25.22
N ASP A 268 -10.99 -3.33 -25.53
CA ASP A 268 -11.38 -4.39 -24.56
C ASP A 268 -10.15 -4.72 -23.71
N PRO A 269 -10.22 -4.74 -22.35
CA PRO A 269 -11.41 -4.69 -21.49
C PRO A 269 -11.64 -3.36 -20.75
N GLU A 270 -11.51 -2.23 -21.44
CA GLU A 270 -11.78 -0.91 -20.88
C GLU A 270 -13.28 -0.73 -20.59
N PRO A 271 -13.68 -0.31 -19.37
CA PRO A 271 -15.07 -0.11 -19.02
C PRO A 271 -15.64 1.10 -19.75
N THR A 272 -16.91 0.98 -20.15
CA THR A 272 -17.71 2.11 -20.62
C THR A 272 -17.80 3.22 -19.57
N ALA A 273 -18.11 4.45 -19.96
CA ALA A 273 -18.32 5.56 -19.04
C ALA A 273 -19.39 5.24 -17.98
N ALA A 274 -20.44 4.51 -18.36
CA ALA A 274 -21.49 4.05 -17.45
C ALA A 274 -20.98 3.02 -16.42
N GLU A 275 -20.17 2.05 -16.85
CA GLU A 275 -19.50 1.10 -15.96
C GLU A 275 -18.54 1.80 -15.02
N ALA A 276 -17.70 2.69 -15.52
CA ALA A 276 -16.78 3.47 -14.72
C ALA A 276 -17.52 4.33 -13.68
N ARG A 277 -18.72 4.85 -13.99
CA ARG A 277 -19.57 5.55 -13.02
C ARG A 277 -20.07 4.62 -11.92
N ARG A 278 -20.50 3.40 -12.26
CA ARG A 278 -20.90 2.39 -11.25
C ARG A 278 -19.72 2.01 -10.35
N MET A 279 -18.54 1.81 -10.93
CA MET A 279 -17.30 1.58 -10.20
C MET A 279 -16.98 2.73 -9.23
N LEU A 280 -17.07 3.97 -9.69
CA LEU A 280 -16.84 5.14 -8.85
C LEU A 280 -17.78 5.16 -7.63
N LEU A 281 -19.08 4.90 -7.84
CA LEU A 281 -20.06 4.85 -6.75
C LEU A 281 -19.76 3.70 -5.78
N GLN A 282 -19.43 2.52 -6.30
CA GLN A 282 -19.05 1.35 -5.49
C GLN A 282 -17.81 1.64 -4.63
N LEU A 283 -16.80 2.31 -5.19
CA LEU A 283 -15.61 2.75 -4.46
C LEU A 283 -15.95 3.80 -3.39
N PHE A 284 -16.86 4.72 -3.70
CA PHE A 284 -17.31 5.73 -2.74
C PHE A 284 -18.05 5.09 -1.56
N ASP A 285 -18.98 4.17 -1.81
CA ASP A 285 -19.73 3.47 -0.78
C ASP A 285 -18.82 2.59 0.09
N ALA A 286 -17.84 1.91 -0.52
CA ALA A 286 -16.82 1.16 0.20
C ALA A 286 -15.96 2.09 1.08
N ALA A 287 -15.55 3.25 0.56
CA ALA A 287 -14.78 4.24 1.33
C ALA A 287 -15.58 4.79 2.51
N VAL A 288 -16.86 5.13 2.31
CA VAL A 288 -17.73 5.64 3.37
C VAL A 288 -17.93 4.61 4.46
N ARG A 289 -18.30 3.36 4.11
CA ARG A 289 -18.44 2.28 5.09
C ARG A 289 -17.13 2.00 5.82
N ARG A 290 -15.99 2.17 5.16
CA ARG A 290 -14.68 1.90 5.76
C ARG A 290 -14.18 2.99 6.69
N GLU A 291 -14.25 4.24 6.27
CA GLU A 291 -13.70 5.38 7.04
C GLU A 291 -14.69 5.92 8.07
N PHE A 292 -16.00 5.74 7.84
CA PHE A 292 -17.08 6.37 8.60
C PHE A 292 -18.13 5.37 9.09
N ALA A 293 -17.83 4.06 9.18
CA ALA A 293 -18.77 3.03 9.69
C ALA A 293 -19.51 3.49 10.95
N ALA A 294 -18.78 4.00 11.95
CA ALA A 294 -19.35 4.43 13.23
C ALA A 294 -20.31 5.64 13.13
N GLU A 295 -20.24 6.41 12.04
CA GLU A 295 -21.13 7.55 11.77
C GLU A 295 -22.32 7.17 10.87
N VAL A 296 -22.21 6.06 10.12
CA VAL A 296 -23.20 5.61 9.14
C VAL A 296 -24.14 4.54 9.71
N ASP A 297 -23.63 3.67 10.58
CA ASP A 297 -24.40 2.58 11.21
C ASP A 297 -25.04 2.99 12.56
N GLY A 298 -25.03 4.29 12.89
CA GLY A 298 -25.53 4.88 14.14
C GLY A 298 -26.95 5.44 14.09
#